data_AF-A0A1T5FM89-F1
#
_entry.id   AF-A0A1T5FM89-F1
#
_cell.length_a   1.000
_cell.length_b   1.000
_cell.length_c   1.000
_cell.angle_alpha   90.00
_cell.angle_beta   90.00
_cell.angle_gamma   90.00
#
_symmetry.space_group_name_H-M   'P 1'
#
loop_
_entity.id
_entity.type
_entity.pdbx_description
1 polymer ?
#
loop_
_entity_poly.entity_id
_entity_poly.type
_entity_poly.pdbx_seq_one_letter_code
_entity_poly.pdbx_strand_id
1 'polypeptide(L)'
;MAKDEWFFRIKTATRALVKMIGTHEAAGLIAGVAKSQMHRWADPSHADLITLSAAMKLEAECGLPCITEVMAAQCGNHLVRSDGSTPPKCMVTAFGKLSDEFADVASRVGEAIEDGSISPNDHAAICDELSQLIQRANQMQGTSARLRSVDELRRAS
;
A
#
# COMPACT_ATOMS: atom_id res chain seq x y z
N MET A 1 -11.87 17.65 24.96
CA MET A 1 -11.51 17.55 23.53
C MET A 1 -11.49 16.06 23.20
N ALA A 2 -12.52 15.55 22.53
CA ALA A 2 -12.55 14.15 22.12
C ALA A 2 -11.34 13.91 21.21
N LYS A 3 -10.49 12.93 21.53
CA LYS A 3 -9.39 12.56 20.64
C LYS A 3 -10.00 12.03 19.35
N ASP A 4 -9.64 12.63 18.22
CA ASP A 4 -10.18 12.27 16.91
C ASP A 4 -9.85 10.81 16.55
N GLU A 5 -10.71 10.16 15.76
CA GLU A 5 -10.56 8.75 15.34
C GLU A 5 -9.17 8.44 14.75
N TRP A 6 -8.62 9.37 13.94
CA TRP A 6 -7.31 9.23 13.31
C TRP A 6 -6.18 9.07 14.33
N PHE A 7 -6.27 9.72 15.49
CA PHE A 7 -5.28 9.63 16.56
C PHE A 7 -5.19 8.20 17.08
N PHE A 8 -6.33 7.58 17.38
CA PHE A 8 -6.38 6.21 17.87
C PHE A 8 -5.94 5.19 16.82
N ARG A 9 -6.19 5.47 15.54
CA ARG A 9 -5.69 4.63 14.44
C ARG A 9 -4.16 4.66 14.36
N ILE A 10 -3.52 5.84 14.47
CA ILE A 10 -2.05 5.94 14.50
C ILE A 10 -1.47 5.24 15.74
N LYS A 11 -2.06 5.43 16.92
CA LYS A 11 -1.65 4.71 18.15
C LYS A 11 -1.73 3.20 17.98
N THR A 12 -2.77 2.71 17.32
CA THR A 12 -2.99 1.29 17.08
C THR A 12 -1.98 0.74 16.07
N ALA A 13 -1.72 1.46 14.97
CA ALA A 13 -0.67 1.11 14.02
C ALA A 13 0.72 1.07 14.67
N THR A 14 1.01 2.03 15.56
CA THR A 14 2.27 2.05 16.33
C THR A 14 2.40 0.81 17.23
N ARG A 15 1.32 0.43 17.93
CA ARG A 15 1.30 -0.82 18.72
C ARG A 15 1.49 -2.06 17.87
N ALA A 16 0.91 -2.09 16.66
CA ALA A 16 1.08 -3.20 15.73
C ALA A 16 2.55 -3.35 15.31
N LEU A 17 3.23 -2.25 14.94
CA LEU A 17 4.66 -2.26 14.62
C LEU A 17 5.51 -2.77 15.79
N VAL A 18 5.28 -2.25 17.01
CA VAL A 18 6.00 -2.72 18.20
C VAL A 18 5.76 -4.21 18.46
N LYS A 19 4.53 -4.70 18.24
CA LYS A 19 4.21 -6.13 18.37
C LYS A 19 4.93 -6.99 17.33
N MET A 20 5.05 -6.53 16.09
CA MET A 20 5.79 -7.24 15.03
C MET A 20 7.30 -7.30 15.33
N ILE A 21 7.85 -6.22 15.87
CA ILE A 21 9.26 -6.17 16.33
C ILE A 21 9.47 -6.99 17.61
N GLY A 22 8.41 -7.17 18.40
CA GLY A 22 8.36 -8.02 19.60
C GLY A 22 8.48 -7.24 20.91
N THR A 23 9.34 -6.22 20.99
CA THR A 23 9.50 -5.43 22.23
C THR A 23 9.64 -3.92 21.99
N HIS A 24 9.21 -3.13 22.98
CA HIS A 24 9.38 -1.67 22.98
C HIS A 24 10.85 -1.25 23.04
N GLU A 25 11.73 -2.10 23.59
CA GLU A 25 13.16 -1.84 23.68
C GLU A 25 13.85 -2.01 22.32
N ALA A 26 13.58 -3.11 21.63
CA ALA A 26 14.04 -3.33 20.25
C ALA A 26 13.50 -2.26 19.29
N ALA A 27 12.20 -1.95 19.38
CA ALA A 27 11.60 -0.87 18.59
C ALA A 27 12.23 0.49 18.92
N GLY A 28 12.53 0.77 20.20
CA GLY A 28 13.25 1.97 20.61
C GLY A 28 14.63 2.08 19.99
N LEU A 29 15.39 0.97 19.95
CA LEU A 29 16.72 0.91 19.32
C LEU A 29 16.66 1.25 17.83
N ILE A 30 15.73 0.64 17.08
CA ILE A 30 15.53 0.92 15.65
C ILE A 30 15.13 2.38 15.41
N ALA A 31 14.17 2.89 16.19
CA ALA A 31 13.70 4.26 16.07
C ALA A 31 14.77 5.29 16.50
N GLY A 32 15.72 4.91 17.37
CA GLY A 32 16.70 5.79 17.98
C GLY A 32 16.16 6.57 19.18
N VAL A 33 15.25 5.97 19.95
CA VAL A 33 14.63 6.58 21.14
C VAL A 33 14.60 5.62 22.33
N ALA A 34 14.45 6.17 23.54
CA ALA A 34 14.28 5.36 24.74
C ALA A 34 12.97 4.55 24.72
N LYS A 35 12.98 3.38 25.38
CA LYS A 35 11.80 2.51 25.59
C LYS A 35 10.59 3.27 26.14
N SER A 36 10.79 4.21 27.06
CA SER A 36 9.73 5.02 27.66
C SER A 36 9.01 5.88 26.63
N GLN A 37 9.75 6.44 25.67
CA GLN A 37 9.16 7.22 24.58
C GLN A 37 8.37 6.34 23.62
N MET A 38 8.87 5.13 23.33
CA MET A 38 8.13 4.14 22.54
C MET A 38 6.81 3.75 23.21
N HIS A 39 6.83 3.54 24.53
CA HIS A 39 5.61 3.26 25.30
C HIS A 39 4.61 4.44 25.23
N ARG A 40 5.08 5.69 25.39
CA ARG A 40 4.23 6.89 25.24
C ARG A 40 3.57 6.98 23.86
N TRP A 41 4.31 6.66 22.81
CA TRP A 41 3.78 6.65 21.44
C TRP A 41 2.72 5.56 21.22
N ALA A 42 2.85 4.40 21.85
CA ALA A 42 1.91 3.30 21.75
C ALA A 42 0.64 3.50 22.62
N ASP A 43 0.77 4.22 23.74
CA ASP A 43 -0.29 4.36 24.73
C ASP A 43 -1.34 5.41 24.32
N PRO A 44 -2.63 5.05 24.26
CA PRO A 44 -3.70 5.98 23.88
C PRO A 44 -3.95 7.09 24.92
N SER A 45 -3.48 6.96 26.16
CA SER A 45 -3.63 7.99 27.20
C SER A 45 -2.71 9.19 26.93
N HIS A 46 -1.51 8.95 26.43
CA HIS A 46 -0.54 9.98 26.09
C HIS A 46 -0.85 10.67 24.76
N ALA A 47 -0.68 11.99 24.70
CA ALA A 47 -0.92 12.78 23.49
C ALA A 47 0.20 12.66 22.44
N ASP A 48 1.38 12.17 22.81
CA ASP A 48 2.52 12.10 21.91
C ASP A 48 2.31 11.05 20.82
N LEU A 49 2.54 11.43 19.58
CA LEU A 49 2.56 10.50 18.44
C LEU A 49 4.00 10.18 18.04
N ILE A 50 4.15 9.02 17.41
CA ILE A 50 5.39 8.62 16.77
C ILE A 50 5.83 9.68 15.74
N THR A 51 7.11 9.99 15.70
CA THR A 51 7.66 10.91 14.69
C THR A 51 7.72 10.22 13.34
N LEU A 52 7.66 11.00 12.25
CA LEU A 52 7.76 10.45 10.89
C LEU A 52 9.06 9.64 10.70
N SER A 53 10.18 10.13 11.22
CA SER A 53 11.47 9.42 11.13
C SER A 53 11.42 8.06 11.84
N ALA A 54 10.81 7.97 13.03
CA ALA A 54 10.68 6.72 13.74
C ALA A 54 9.73 5.76 13.01
N ALA A 55 8.58 6.25 12.53
CA ALA A 55 7.65 5.46 11.75
C ALA A 55 8.33 4.83 10.52
N MET A 56 9.06 5.61 9.73
CA MET A 56 9.77 5.13 8.55
C MET A 56 10.77 4.02 8.87
N LYS A 57 11.54 4.14 9.96
CA LYS A 57 12.51 3.12 10.36
C LYS A 57 11.84 1.81 10.79
N LEU A 58 10.77 1.90 11.58
CA LEU A 58 10.05 0.71 12.05
C LEU A 58 9.29 -0.01 10.92
N GLU A 59 8.67 0.76 10.02
CA GLU A 59 8.00 0.21 8.83
C GLU A 59 9.00 -0.45 7.88
N ALA A 60 10.19 0.14 7.70
CA ALA A 60 11.26 -0.44 6.91
C ALA A 60 11.77 -1.76 7.52
N GLU A 61 11.96 -1.82 8.85
CA GLU A 61 12.34 -3.05 9.55
C GLU A 61 11.28 -4.15 9.38
N CYS A 62 9.99 -3.80 9.46
CA CYS A 62 8.90 -4.77 9.35
C CYS A 62 8.53 -5.11 7.89
N GLY A 63 9.00 -4.33 6.91
CA GLY A 63 8.58 -4.44 5.51
C GLY A 63 7.10 -4.11 5.25
N LEU A 64 6.45 -3.40 6.18
CA LEU A 64 4.99 -3.12 6.16
C LEU A 64 4.70 -1.66 6.52
N PRO A 65 3.91 -0.92 5.70
CA PRO A 65 3.65 0.51 5.88
C PRO A 65 2.46 0.79 6.83
N CYS A 66 2.45 0.23 8.04
CA CYS A 66 1.27 0.27 8.93
C CYS A 66 0.77 1.68 9.30
N ILE A 67 1.66 2.61 9.62
CA ILE A 67 1.33 4.00 9.96
C ILE A 67 1.04 4.79 8.67
N THR A 68 1.85 4.60 7.64
CA THR A 68 1.69 5.28 6.35
C THR A 68 0.33 4.93 5.72
N GLU A 69 -0.14 3.70 5.87
CA GLU A 69 -1.46 3.26 5.42
C GLU A 69 -2.59 3.98 6.17
N VAL A 70 -2.47 4.14 7.50
CA VAL A 70 -3.43 4.92 8.28
C VAL A 70 -3.45 6.38 7.82
N MET A 71 -2.29 6.98 7.53
CA MET A 71 -2.19 8.35 7.04
C MET A 71 -2.83 8.49 5.64
N ALA A 72 -2.59 7.54 4.74
CA ALA A 72 -3.23 7.53 3.42
C ALA A 72 -4.76 7.41 3.53
N ALA A 73 -5.23 6.46 4.35
CA ALA A 73 -6.65 6.23 4.56
C ALA A 73 -7.37 7.43 5.19
N GLN A 74 -6.69 8.22 6.03
CA GLN A 74 -7.25 9.44 6.58
C GLN A 74 -7.56 10.49 5.51
N CYS A 75 -6.85 10.46 4.38
CA CYS A 75 -7.07 11.32 3.23
C CYS A 75 -7.97 10.68 2.16
N GLY A 76 -8.58 9.52 2.44
CA GLY A 76 -9.38 8.78 1.46
C GLY A 76 -8.54 8.10 0.36
N ASN A 77 -7.24 7.91 0.60
CA ASN A 77 -6.32 7.23 -0.32
C ASN A 77 -6.01 5.81 0.14
N HIS A 78 -5.69 4.93 -0.81
CA HIS A 78 -5.16 3.60 -0.53
C HIS A 78 -3.73 3.49 -1.04
N LEU A 79 -2.87 2.82 -0.28
CA LEU A 79 -1.51 2.53 -0.71
C LEU A 79 -1.52 1.33 -1.66
N VAL A 80 -0.93 1.53 -2.82
CA VAL A 80 -0.63 0.43 -3.75
C VAL A 80 0.85 0.13 -3.60
N ARG A 81 1.17 -1.12 -3.23
CA ARG A 81 2.55 -1.59 -3.23
C ARG A 81 3.05 -1.61 -4.67
N SER A 82 4.08 -0.83 -4.94
CA SER A 82 4.83 -0.99 -6.18
C SER A 82 5.49 -2.36 -6.16
N ASP A 83 5.29 -3.13 -7.22
CA ASP A 83 6.01 -4.37 -7.50
C ASP A 83 7.48 -4.13 -7.93
N GLY A 84 7.99 -2.90 -7.74
CA GLY A 84 9.29 -2.47 -8.23
C GLY A 84 9.30 -2.14 -9.71
N SER A 85 8.20 -2.35 -10.44
CA SER A 85 8.11 -1.91 -11.83
C SER A 85 8.04 -0.38 -11.87
N THR A 86 8.85 0.21 -12.74
CA THR A 86 8.75 1.65 -12.99
C THR A 86 7.42 1.89 -13.71
N PRO A 87 6.51 2.72 -13.16
CA PRO A 87 5.26 3.05 -13.82
C PRO A 87 5.57 3.61 -15.23
N PRO A 88 4.83 3.21 -16.27
CA PRO A 88 5.05 3.72 -17.62
C PRO A 88 5.16 5.25 -17.63
N LYS A 89 6.08 5.81 -18.42
CA LYS A 89 6.27 7.28 -18.46
C LYS A 89 5.11 8.02 -19.13
N CYS A 90 4.19 7.30 -19.77
CA CYS A 90 3.10 7.83 -20.57
C CYS A 90 1.82 7.05 -20.31
N MET A 91 0.69 7.77 -20.16
CA MET A 91 -0.64 7.19 -19.97
C MET A 91 -1.06 6.29 -21.14
N VAL A 92 -0.67 6.61 -22.38
CA VAL A 92 -0.99 5.79 -23.56
C VAL A 92 -0.30 4.43 -23.47
N THR A 93 0.96 4.39 -23.03
CA THR A 93 1.68 3.11 -22.81
C THR A 93 1.07 2.31 -21.66
N ALA A 94 0.62 2.98 -20.59
CA ALA A 94 -0.06 2.31 -19.49
C ALA A 94 -1.42 1.72 -19.94
N PHE A 95 -2.18 2.46 -20.74
CA PHE A 95 -3.44 2.00 -21.31
C PHE A 95 -3.25 0.81 -22.27
N GLY A 96 -2.22 0.85 -23.12
CA GLY A 96 -1.88 -0.27 -24.00
C GLY A 96 -1.64 -1.55 -23.21
N LYS A 97 -0.77 -1.50 -22.18
CA LYS A 97 -0.50 -2.66 -21.31
C LYS A 97 -1.73 -3.17 -20.58
N LEU A 98 -2.62 -2.28 -20.12
CA LEU A 98 -3.88 -2.70 -19.50
C LEU A 98 -4.79 -3.42 -20.51
N SER A 99 -4.81 -2.94 -21.75
CA SER A 99 -5.60 -3.54 -22.83
C SER A 99 -5.06 -4.93 -23.22
N ASP A 100 -3.74 -5.11 -23.19
CA ASP A 100 -3.10 -6.40 -23.46
C ASP A 100 -3.54 -7.46 -22.43
N GLU A 101 -3.42 -7.18 -21.11
CA GLU A 101 -3.87 -8.15 -20.09
C GLU A 101 -5.39 -8.39 -20.13
N PHE A 102 -6.17 -7.39 -20.52
CA PHE A 102 -7.61 -7.57 -20.70
C PHE A 102 -7.90 -8.55 -21.85
N ALA A 103 -7.14 -8.46 -22.95
CA ALA A 103 -7.23 -9.41 -24.05
C ALA A 103 -6.83 -10.83 -23.61
N ASP A 104 -5.81 -10.96 -22.76
CA ASP A 104 -5.39 -12.25 -22.20
C ASP A 104 -6.48 -12.89 -21.34
N VAL A 105 -7.10 -12.11 -20.44
CA VAL A 105 -8.28 -12.56 -19.66
C VAL A 105 -9.41 -12.99 -20.58
N ALA A 106 -9.73 -12.19 -21.60
CA ALA A 106 -10.81 -12.49 -22.54
C ALA A 106 -10.53 -13.78 -23.35
N SER A 107 -9.28 -13.99 -23.77
CA SER A 107 -8.85 -15.21 -24.45
C SER A 107 -9.01 -16.43 -23.55
N ARG A 108 -8.55 -16.35 -22.29
CA ARG A 108 -8.64 -17.45 -21.34
C ARG A 108 -10.09 -17.82 -21.00
N VAL A 109 -10.96 -16.84 -20.86
CA VAL A 109 -12.40 -17.07 -20.68
C VAL A 109 -13.02 -17.72 -21.92
N GLY A 110 -12.60 -17.31 -23.12
CA GLY A 110 -13.03 -17.93 -24.37
C GLY A 110 -12.66 -19.40 -24.43
N GLU A 111 -11.38 -19.72 -24.17
CA GLU A 111 -10.85 -21.09 -24.11
C GLU A 111 -11.61 -21.96 -23.08
N ALA A 112 -11.84 -21.42 -21.88
CA ALA A 112 -12.51 -22.11 -20.78
C ALA A 112 -13.99 -22.45 -21.04
N ILE A 113 -14.62 -21.83 -22.04
CA ILE A 113 -16.04 -22.05 -22.36
C ILE A 113 -16.20 -22.95 -23.60
N GLU A 114 -15.12 -23.26 -24.33
CA GLU A 114 -15.19 -24.03 -25.58
C GLU A 114 -15.83 -25.42 -25.42
N ASP A 115 -15.58 -26.10 -24.30
CA ASP A 115 -16.14 -27.42 -24.01
C ASP A 115 -17.51 -27.38 -23.30
N GLY A 116 -18.04 -26.16 -23.10
CA GLY A 116 -19.34 -25.91 -22.47
C GLY A 116 -19.34 -25.99 -20.94
N SER A 117 -18.19 -26.15 -20.28
CA SER A 117 -18.11 -26.15 -18.82
C SER A 117 -16.80 -25.59 -18.28
N ILE A 118 -16.87 -24.62 -17.36
CA ILE A 118 -15.68 -24.09 -16.70
C ILE A 118 -15.20 -25.09 -15.65
N SER A 119 -14.00 -25.64 -15.84
CA SER A 119 -13.39 -26.56 -14.87
C SER A 119 -12.76 -25.80 -13.69
N PRO A 120 -12.44 -26.49 -12.57
CA PRO A 120 -11.69 -25.88 -11.47
C PRO A 120 -10.32 -25.33 -11.88
N ASN A 121 -9.67 -25.94 -12.89
CA ASN A 121 -8.39 -25.47 -13.41
C ASN A 121 -8.58 -24.17 -14.22
N ASP A 122 -9.65 -24.06 -14.99
CA ASP A 122 -9.96 -22.83 -15.72
C ASP A 122 -10.29 -21.68 -14.77
N HIS A 123 -11.03 -21.98 -13.69
CA HIS A 123 -11.26 -21.02 -12.61
C HIS A 123 -9.96 -20.49 -12.02
N ALA A 124 -8.99 -21.36 -11.73
CA ALA A 124 -7.69 -20.94 -11.19
C ALA A 124 -6.92 -20.08 -12.21
N ALA A 125 -6.85 -20.50 -13.47
CA ALA A 125 -6.17 -19.76 -14.53
C ALA A 125 -6.80 -18.38 -14.76
N ILE A 126 -8.13 -18.28 -14.80
CA ILE A 126 -8.83 -17.00 -14.93
C ILE A 126 -8.56 -16.10 -13.72
N CYS A 127 -8.52 -16.65 -12.50
CA CYS A 127 -8.18 -15.87 -11.29
C CYS A 127 -6.75 -15.30 -11.36
N ASP A 128 -5.80 -16.06 -11.91
CA ASP A 128 -4.42 -15.62 -12.09
C ASP A 128 -4.32 -14.47 -13.11
N GLU A 129 -4.99 -14.58 -14.26
CA GLU A 129 -5.03 -13.49 -15.27
C GLU A 129 -5.75 -12.24 -14.72
N LEU A 130 -6.85 -12.41 -13.98
CA LEU A 130 -7.54 -11.29 -13.32
C LEU A 130 -6.64 -10.58 -12.30
N SER A 131 -5.81 -11.33 -11.58
CA SER A 131 -4.85 -10.76 -10.63
C SER A 131 -3.81 -9.89 -11.34
N GLN A 132 -3.33 -10.32 -12.51
CA GLN A 132 -2.41 -9.55 -13.35
C GLN A 132 -3.07 -8.27 -13.91
N LEU A 133 -4.33 -8.37 -14.37
CA LEU A 133 -5.11 -7.22 -14.82
C LEU A 133 -5.29 -6.16 -13.71
N ILE A 134 -5.63 -6.60 -12.49
CA ILE A 134 -5.74 -5.72 -11.31
C ILE A 134 -4.39 -5.03 -11.03
N GLN A 135 -3.28 -5.77 -11.10
CA GLN A 135 -1.95 -5.21 -10.93
C GLN A 135 -1.64 -4.13 -11.98
N ARG A 136 -1.99 -4.34 -13.25
CA ARG A 136 -1.82 -3.30 -14.29
C ARG A 136 -2.70 -2.09 -14.08
N ALA A 137 -3.95 -2.29 -13.67
CA ALA A 137 -4.85 -1.17 -13.36
C ALA A 137 -4.26 -0.29 -12.25
N ASN A 138 -3.73 -0.93 -11.21
CA ASN A 138 -3.03 -0.27 -10.11
C ASN A 138 -1.76 0.49 -10.59
N GLN A 139 -0.95 -0.10 -11.48
CA GLN A 139 0.21 0.58 -12.08
C GLN A 139 -0.18 1.80 -12.93
N MET A 140 -1.28 1.71 -13.69
CA MET A 140 -1.82 2.82 -14.48
C MET A 140 -2.30 3.96 -13.58
N GLN A 141 -3.00 3.64 -12.49
CA GLN A 141 -3.38 4.63 -11.47
C GLN A 141 -2.15 5.30 -10.84
N GLY A 142 -1.12 4.52 -10.48
CA GLY A 142 0.15 5.04 -9.97
C GLY A 142 0.87 5.95 -10.97
N THR A 143 0.80 5.63 -12.27
CA THR A 143 1.32 6.48 -13.35
C THR A 143 0.63 7.82 -13.40
N SER A 144 -0.71 7.83 -13.33
CA SER A 144 -1.51 9.06 -13.31
C SER A 144 -1.17 9.94 -12.09
N ALA A 145 -1.10 9.34 -10.90
CA ALA A 145 -0.74 10.05 -9.66
C ALA A 145 0.66 10.69 -9.74
N ARG A 146 1.64 9.97 -10.30
CA ARG A 146 3.00 10.49 -10.53
C ARG A 146 3.01 11.67 -11.50
N LEU A 147 2.29 11.58 -12.61
CA LEU A 147 2.25 12.65 -13.60
C LEU A 147 1.62 13.91 -13.02
N ARG A 148 0.57 13.75 -12.21
CA ARG A 148 -0.06 14.85 -11.49
C ARG A 148 0.89 15.52 -10.49
N SER A 149 1.60 14.76 -9.67
CA SER A 149 2.51 15.35 -8.67
C SER A 149 3.69 16.10 -9.32
N VAL A 150 4.23 15.57 -10.42
CA VAL A 150 5.28 16.27 -11.21
C VAL A 150 4.76 17.58 -11.79
N ASP A 151 3.51 17.62 -12.26
CA ASP A 151 2.89 18.84 -12.79
C ASP A 151 2.62 19.87 -11.69
N GLU A 152 2.14 19.42 -10.52
CA GLU A 152 1.93 20.29 -9.34
C GLU A 152 3.26 20.88 -8.83
N LEU A 153 4.33 20.09 -8.76
CA LEU A 153 5.67 20.58 -8.38
C LEU A 153 6.23 21.61 -9.37
N ARG A 154 6.01 21.41 -10.68
CA ARG A 154 6.42 22.38 -11.71
C ARG A 154 5.65 23.69 -11.65
N ARG A 155 4.40 23.69 -11.20
CA ARG A 155 3.58 24.90 -11.04
C ARG A 155 3.94 25.69 -9.78
N ALA A 156 4.56 25.04 -8.80
CA ALA A 156 4.97 25.66 -7.53
C ALA A 156 6.40 26.24 -7.55
N SER A 157 7.17 25.96 -8.60
CA SER A 157 8.54 26.47 -8.85
C SER A 157 8.55 27.63 -9.83
#